data_AF-A0A831SLD9-F1
#
_entry.id   AF-A0A831SLD9-F1
#
_cell.length_a   1.000
_cell.length_b   1.000
_cell.length_c   1.000
_cell.angle_alpha   90.00
_cell.angle_beta   90.00
_cell.angle_gamma   90.00
#
_symmetry.space_group_name_H-M   'P 1'
#
loop_
_entity.id
_entity.type
_entity.pdbx_description
1 polymer ?
#
loop_
_entity_poly.entity_id
_entity_poly.type
_entity_poly.pdbx_seq_one_letter_code
_entity_poly.pdbx_strand_id
1 'polypeptide(L)'
;KEVFNGDIGRIKNIDVEEHILEVNFYGRKVNYDLSELNELVLAYAITVHKSQGSEYRIVIIPVMTQHYLLLQRNLLYTGITRAKDMVILIGTKKALWIAIKNNKTFHRNTSLKQRLREISEEK
;
A
#
# COMPACT_ATOMS: atom_id res chain seq x y z
N LYS A 1 -18.64 -11.66 -5.14
CA LYS A 1 -18.43 -11.25 -3.73
C LYS A 1 -18.09 -9.76 -3.78
N GLU A 2 -18.81 -8.81 -3.16
CA GLU A 2 -18.44 -7.37 -3.24
C GLU A 2 -17.25 -7.09 -2.30
N VAL A 3 -16.11 -7.63 -2.69
CA VAL A 3 -14.78 -7.48 -2.08
C VAL A 3 -13.88 -6.93 -3.18
N PHE A 4 -13.13 -5.88 -2.88
CA PHE A 4 -12.30 -5.19 -3.84
C PHE A 4 -10.82 -5.41 -3.59
N ASN A 5 -10.02 -5.18 -4.64
CA ASN A 5 -8.57 -5.27 -4.56
C ASN A 5 -8.01 -4.27 -3.54
N GLY A 6 -7.47 -4.80 -2.43
CA GLY A 6 -6.91 -4.01 -1.34
C GLY A 6 -7.75 -4.02 -0.06
N ASP A 7 -8.94 -4.63 -0.08
CA ASP A 7 -9.71 -4.85 1.14
C ASP A 7 -8.96 -5.76 2.11
N ILE A 8 -8.89 -5.33 3.36
CA ILE A 8 -8.24 -6.08 4.44
C ILE A 8 -9.32 -6.76 5.26
N GLY A 9 -9.31 -8.08 5.22
CA GLY A 9 -10.21 -8.93 6.00
C GLY A 9 -9.50 -9.61 7.16
N ARG A 10 -10.28 -10.09 8.13
CA ARG A 10 -9.80 -10.94 9.22
C ARG A 10 -10.44 -12.32 9.09
N ILE A 11 -9.60 -13.35 9.02
CA ILE A 11 -10.07 -14.74 9.06
C ILE A 11 -10.83 -14.97 10.37
N LYS A 12 -12.03 -15.52 10.26
CA LYS A 12 -12.92 -15.81 11.40
C LYS A 12 -13.02 -17.29 11.70
N ASN A 13 -13.10 -18.12 10.66
CA ASN A 13 -13.17 -19.56 10.81
C ASN A 13 -12.43 -20.24 9.66
N ILE A 14 -11.89 -21.43 9.92
CA ILE A 14 -11.26 -22.31 8.94
C ILE A 14 -11.92 -23.68 9.12
N ASP A 15 -12.73 -24.10 8.16
CA ASP A 15 -13.31 -25.44 8.11
C ASP A 15 -12.47 -26.31 7.17
N VAL A 16 -11.80 -27.31 7.74
CA VAL A 16 -10.89 -28.19 6.99
C VAL A 16 -11.66 -29.35 6.34
N GLU A 17 -12.82 -29.75 6.88
CA GLU A 17 -13.62 -30.85 6.34
C GLU A 17 -14.37 -30.38 5.09
N GLU A 18 -15.05 -29.25 5.21
CA GLU A 18 -15.80 -28.64 4.11
C GLU A 18 -14.91 -27.79 3.19
N HIS A 19 -13.64 -27.58 3.56
CA HIS A 19 -12.66 -26.78 2.82
C HIS A 19 -13.08 -25.32 2.59
N ILE A 20 -13.71 -24.72 3.60
CA ILE A 20 -14.25 -23.36 3.57
C ILE A 20 -13.48 -22.45 4.53
N LEU A 21 -13.05 -21.29 4.03
CA LEU A 21 -12.46 -20.20 4.81
C LEU A 21 -13.46 -19.04 4.96
N GLU A 22 -13.90 -18.73 6.18
CA GLU A 22 -14.72 -17.54 6.46
C GLU A 22 -13.83 -16.34 6.76
N VAL A 23 -13.92 -15.29 5.93
CA VAL A 23 -13.21 -14.03 6.13
C VAL A 23 -14.21 -12.90 6.39
N ASN A 24 -13.94 -12.10 7.42
CA ASN A 24 -14.72 -10.91 7.74
C ASN A 24 -14.05 -9.65 7.18
N PHE A 25 -14.70 -9.00 6.22
CA PHE A 25 -14.32 -7.71 5.65
C PHE A 25 -15.27 -6.63 6.18
N TYR A 26 -14.81 -5.81 7.12
CA TYR A 26 -15.59 -4.70 7.69
C TYR A 26 -17.02 -5.06 8.14
N GLY A 27 -17.18 -6.23 8.78
CA GLY A 27 -18.48 -6.74 9.24
C GLY A 27 -19.17 -7.68 8.26
N ARG A 28 -18.76 -7.68 6.98
CA ARG A 28 -19.26 -8.61 5.97
C ARG A 28 -18.53 -9.95 6.07
N LYS A 29 -19.27 -11.03 6.29
CA LYS A 29 -18.73 -12.39 6.21
C LYS A 29 -18.76 -12.89 4.77
N VAL A 30 -17.63 -13.41 4.31
CA VAL A 30 -17.47 -13.94 2.96
C VAL A 30 -16.75 -15.27 3.07
N ASN A 31 -17.33 -16.31 2.49
CA ASN A 31 -16.74 -17.63 2.42
C ASN A 31 -15.86 -17.73 1.18
N TYR A 32 -14.72 -18.40 1.31
CA TYR A 32 -13.81 -18.74 0.21
C TYR A 32 -13.60 -20.25 0.20
N ASP A 33 -13.79 -20.86 -0.95
CA ASP A 33 -13.44 -22.26 -1.17
C ASP A 33 -11.94 -22.40 -1.47
N LEU A 34 -11.42 -23.62 -1.40
CA LEU A 34 -10.02 -23.95 -1.69
C LEU A 34 -9.49 -23.35 -3.01
N SER A 35 -10.30 -23.35 -4.06
CA SER A 35 -9.94 -22.85 -5.39
C SER A 35 -9.75 -21.33 -5.44
N GLU A 36 -10.34 -20.60 -4.49
CA GLU A 36 -10.33 -19.14 -4.43
C GLU A 36 -9.26 -18.60 -3.47
N LEU A 37 -8.55 -19.47 -2.75
CA LEU A 37 -7.54 -19.05 -1.77
C LEU A 37 -6.40 -18.24 -2.39
N ASN A 38 -6.13 -18.41 -3.70
CA ASN A 38 -5.14 -17.62 -4.42
C ASN A 38 -5.52 -16.15 -4.59
N GLU A 39 -6.79 -15.79 -4.35
CA GLU A 39 -7.26 -14.40 -4.34
C GLU A 39 -6.92 -13.67 -3.03
N LEU A 40 -6.52 -14.42 -1.99
CA LEU A 40 -6.17 -13.90 -0.68
C LEU A 40 -4.66 -13.93 -0.46
N VAL A 41 -4.15 -12.87 0.15
CA VAL A 41 -2.75 -12.77 0.57
C VAL A 41 -2.72 -12.30 2.02
N LEU A 42 -1.79 -12.85 2.80
CA LEU A 42 -1.59 -12.44 4.20
C LEU A 42 -1.26 -10.94 4.28
N ALA A 43 -1.99 -10.23 5.13
CA ALA A 43 -1.89 -8.77 5.28
C ALA A 43 -1.15 -8.35 6.58
N TYR A 44 -0.31 -9.21 7.16
CA TYR A 44 0.50 -8.85 8.34
C TYR A 44 1.46 -7.70 8.06
N ALA A 45 1.97 -7.63 6.84
CA ALA A 45 2.72 -6.52 6.29
C ALA A 45 2.20 -6.23 4.88
N ILE A 46 2.03 -4.96 4.57
CA ILE A 46 1.57 -4.52 3.26
C ILE A 46 2.56 -3.51 2.68
N THR A 47 2.62 -3.42 1.36
CA THR A 47 3.44 -2.42 0.69
C THR A 47 2.79 -1.04 0.83
N VAL A 48 3.60 0.02 0.77
CA VAL A 48 3.11 1.41 0.76
C VAL A 48 2.14 1.66 -0.41
N HIS A 49 2.31 0.96 -1.53
CA HIS A 49 1.41 1.05 -2.68
C HIS A 49 0.05 0.43 -2.37
N LYS A 50 0.01 -0.71 -1.66
CA LYS A 50 -1.24 -1.38 -1.28
C LYS A 50 -1.98 -0.66 -0.15
N SER A 51 -1.32 0.26 0.57
CA SER A 51 -1.95 1.10 1.60
C SER A 51 -2.44 2.46 1.08
N GLN A 52 -2.38 2.72 -0.23
CA GLN A 52 -2.90 3.95 -0.82
C GLN A 52 -4.39 4.11 -0.54
N GLY A 53 -4.80 5.30 -0.10
CA GLY A 53 -6.18 5.59 0.32
C GLY A 53 -6.53 5.16 1.75
N SER A 54 -5.70 4.32 2.39
CA SER A 54 -5.91 3.86 3.77
C SER A 54 -5.03 4.60 4.78
N GLU A 55 -5.48 4.67 6.03
CA GLU A 55 -4.74 5.22 7.16
C GLU A 55 -4.85 4.31 8.38
N TYR A 56 -3.79 4.26 9.18
CA TYR A 56 -3.67 3.41 10.35
C TYR A 56 -3.22 4.24 11.54
N ARG A 57 -3.66 3.88 12.75
CA ARG A 57 -3.26 4.59 13.98
C ARG A 57 -1.73 4.64 14.14
N ILE A 58 -1.08 3.50 13.97
CA ILE A 58 0.36 3.34 14.09
C ILE A 58 0.88 2.65 12.82
N VAL A 59 1.95 3.18 12.23
CA VAL A 59 2.62 2.57 11.08
C VAL A 59 4.08 2.31 11.41
N ILE A 60 4.52 1.08 11.13
CA ILE A 60 5.92 0.66 11.28
C ILE A 60 6.51 0.52 9.88
N ILE A 61 7.60 1.23 9.59
CA ILE A 61 8.23 1.25 8.27
C ILE A 61 9.67 0.76 8.38
N PRO A 62 10.02 -0.39 7.78
CA PRO A 62 11.42 -0.78 7.63
C PRO A 62 12.11 0.11 6.58
N VAL A 63 13.21 0.76 6.97
CA VAL A 63 14.03 1.63 6.12
C VAL A 63 15.47 1.11 6.10
N MET A 64 15.75 0.20 5.17
CA MET A 64 17.00 -0.56 5.13
C MET A 64 17.70 -0.44 3.77
N THR A 65 19.03 -0.52 3.74
CA THR A 65 19.82 -0.37 2.50
C THR A 65 19.67 -1.55 1.54
N GLN A 66 19.22 -2.73 2.01
CA GLN A 66 18.92 -3.88 1.15
C GLN A 66 17.85 -3.58 0.09
N HIS A 67 16.96 -2.62 0.37
CA HIS A 67 15.89 -2.20 -0.55
C HIS A 67 16.22 -0.88 -1.24
N TYR A 68 17.47 -0.70 -1.68
CA TYR A 68 18.00 0.57 -2.17
C TYR A 68 17.12 1.25 -3.24
N LEU A 69 16.59 0.47 -4.19
CA LEU A 69 15.73 0.98 -5.27
C LEU A 69 14.43 1.62 -4.76
N LEU A 70 13.95 1.18 -3.58
CA LEU A 70 12.75 1.69 -2.94
C LEU A 70 13.02 2.88 -2.01
N LEU A 71 14.28 3.23 -1.75
CA LEU A 71 14.65 4.39 -0.95
C LEU A 71 14.44 5.68 -1.75
N GLN A 72 13.18 6.08 -1.90
CA GLN A 72 12.74 7.28 -2.60
C GLN A 72 11.95 8.19 -1.67
N ARG A 73 12.12 9.51 -1.82
CA ARG A 73 11.48 10.50 -0.93
C ARG A 73 9.97 10.42 -0.97
N ASN A 74 9.38 10.31 -2.15
CA ASN A 74 7.93 10.20 -2.35
C ASN A 74 7.36 8.92 -1.72
N LEU A 75 8.06 7.78 -1.82
CA LEU A 75 7.62 6.53 -1.23
C LEU A 75 7.65 6.61 0.30
N LEU A 76 8.76 7.10 0.86
CA LEU A 76 8.89 7.28 2.31
C LEU A 76 7.84 8.28 2.84
N TYR A 77 7.66 9.41 2.16
CA TYR A 77 6.63 10.40 2.50
C TYR A 77 5.22 9.78 2.48
N THR A 78 4.88 9.05 1.42
CA THR A 78 3.59 8.36 1.31
C THR A 78 3.40 7.40 2.49
N GLY A 79 4.40 6.58 2.80
CA GLY A 79 4.37 5.67 3.95
C GLY A 79 4.15 6.38 5.28
N ILE A 80 4.86 7.50 5.52
CA ILE A 80 4.71 8.33 6.73
C ILE A 80 3.27 8.85 6.85
N THR A 81 2.70 9.38 5.75
CA THR A 81 1.32 9.90 5.74
C THR A 81 0.23 8.82 5.87
N ARG A 82 0.58 7.53 5.95
CA ARG A 82 -0.39 6.48 6.29
C ARG A 82 -0.67 6.41 7.79
N ALA A 83 0.17 7.01 8.63
CA ALA A 83 -0.04 7.02 10.08
C ALA A 83 -0.89 8.21 10.54
N LYS A 84 -1.84 7.94 11.44
CA LYS A 84 -2.64 8.97 12.11
C LYS A 84 -1.98 9.50 13.38
N ASP A 85 -1.46 8.58 14.21
CA ASP A 85 -1.01 8.91 15.56
C ASP A 85 0.52 8.80 15.69
N MET A 86 1.13 7.75 15.11
CA MET A 86 2.55 7.47 15.29
C MET A 86 3.18 6.73 14.10
N VAL A 87 4.42 7.12 13.77
CA VAL A 87 5.29 6.40 12.82
C VAL A 87 6.52 5.87 13.56
N ILE A 88 6.83 4.59 13.34
CA ILE A 88 8.05 3.94 13.84
C ILE A 88 8.90 3.55 12.63
N LEU A 89 10.07 4.19 12.47
CA LEU A 89 11.02 3.84 11.42
C LEU A 89 12.06 2.86 11.97
N ILE A 90 12.17 1.68 11.36
CA ILE A 90 13.13 0.64 11.77
C ILE A 90 14.23 0.53 10.72
N GLY A 91 15.47 0.83 11.09
CA GLY A 91 16.61 0.68 10.19
C GLY A 91 17.78 1.60 10.51
N THR A 92 18.52 2.03 9.48
CA THR A 92 19.74 2.83 9.68
C THR A 92 19.54 4.29 9.29
N LYS A 93 20.24 5.20 9.98
CA LYS A 93 20.31 6.62 9.60
C LYS A 93 20.77 6.79 8.15
N LYS A 94 21.68 5.93 7.68
CA LYS A 94 22.17 5.93 6.29
C LYS A 94 21.04 5.68 5.29
N ALA A 95 20.24 4.64 5.48
CA ALA A 95 19.11 4.32 4.60
C ALA A 95 18.08 5.46 4.57
N LEU A 96 17.78 6.03 5.73
CA LEU A 96 16.89 7.18 5.85
C LEU A 96 17.43 8.39 5.06
N TRP A 97 18.72 8.71 5.20
CA TRP A 97 19.34 9.80 4.45
C TRP A 97 19.32 9.58 2.94
N ILE A 98 19.53 8.35 2.48
CA ILE A 98 19.42 8.00 1.05
C ILE A 98 17.99 8.28 0.57
N ALA A 99 16.98 7.78 1.28
CA ALA A 99 15.58 7.98 0.92
C ALA A 99 15.19 9.47 0.89
N ILE A 100 15.61 10.24 1.89
CA ILE A 100 15.34 11.69 1.96
C ILE A 100 16.04 12.43 0.82
N LYS A 101 17.28 12.10 0.48
CA LYS A 101 18.00 12.80 -0.60
C LYS A 101 17.55 12.38 -2.00
N ASN A 102 16.95 11.21 -2.15
CA ASN A 102 16.48 10.69 -3.43
C ASN A 102 15.16 11.34 -3.86
N ASN A 103 15.25 12.55 -4.42
CA ASN A 103 14.14 13.26 -5.06
C ASN A 103 14.05 12.98 -6.57
N LYS A 104 14.62 11.88 -7.05
CA LYS A 104 14.46 11.47 -8.45
C LYS A 104 13.04 10.92 -8.63
N THR A 105 12.04 11.81 -8.66
CA THR A 105 10.76 11.46 -9.28
C THR A 105 11.05 11.14 -10.74
N PHE A 106 10.71 9.93 -11.17
CA PHE A 106 10.75 9.55 -12.57
C PHE A 106 10.13 10.69 -13.39
N HIS A 107 10.86 11.20 -14.39
CA HIS A 107 10.29 12.15 -15.33
C HIS A 107 9.10 11.47 -15.99
N ARG A 108 7.89 11.95 -15.68
CA ARG A 108 6.67 11.40 -16.27
C ARG A 108 6.54 12.02 -17.65
N ASN A 109 6.74 11.20 -18.69
CA ASN A 109 6.45 11.60 -20.05
C ASN A 109 4.93 11.77 -20.21
N THR A 110 4.44 13.00 -20.16
CA THR A 110 3.02 13.33 -20.30
C THR A 110 2.85 14.67 -21.01
N SER A 111 1.94 14.72 -21.98
CA SER A 111 1.56 15.93 -22.71
C SER A 111 0.35 16.65 -22.12
N LEU A 112 -0.24 16.13 -21.03
CA LEU A 112 -1.46 16.68 -20.43
C LEU A 112 -1.30 18.16 -20.05
N LYS A 113 -0.16 18.52 -19.45
CA LYS A 113 0.15 19.91 -19.09
C LYS A 113 0.17 20.83 -20.31
N GLN A 114 0.72 20.37 -21.42
CA GLN A 114 0.79 21.14 -22.66
C GLN A 114 -0.61 21.35 -23.23
N ARG A 115 -1.38 20.27 -23.38
CA ARG A 115 -2.75 20.32 -23.93
C ARG A 115 -3.68 21.22 -23.11
N LEU A 116 -3.56 21.21 -21.78
CA LEU A 116 -4.35 22.09 -20.91
C LEU A 116 -4.02 23.58 -21.10
N ARG A 117 -2.76 23.91 -21.45
CA ARG A 117 -2.36 25.30 -21.73
C ARG A 117 -2.90 25.77 -23.07
N GLU A 118 -2.78 24.94 -24.11
CA GLU A 118 -3.31 25.24 -25.46
C GLU A 118 -4.81 25.57 -25.39
N ILE A 119 -5.61 24.76 -24.70
CA ILE A 119 -7.06 25.00 -24.51
C ILE A 119 -7.36 26.30 -23.75
N SER A 120 -6.49 26.71 -22.83
CA SER A 120 -6.67 27.93 -22.04
C SER A 120 -6.25 29.20 -22.79
N GLU A 121 -5.41 29.07 -23.82
CA GLU A 121 -4.90 30.18 -24.64
C GLU A 121 -5.76 30.42 -25.90
N GLU A 122 -6.57 29.44 -26.32
CA GLU A 122 -7.56 29.57 -27.42
C GLU A 122 -8.89 30.22 -26.99
N LYS A 123 -9.04 30.62 -25.72
CA LYS A 123 -10.19 31.38 -25.19
C LYS A 123 -9.82 32.83 -24.94
#